data_AF-A0A2E9EF59-F1
#
_entry.id   AF-A0A2E9EF59-F1
#
_cell.length_a   1.000
_cell.length_b   1.000
_cell.length_c   1.000
_cell.angle_alpha   90.00
_cell.angle_beta   90.00
_cell.angle_gamma   90.00
#
_symmetry.space_group_name_H-M   'P 1'
#
loop_
_entity.id
_entity.type
_entity.pdbx_description
1 polymer ?
#
loop_
_entity_poly.entity_id
_entity_poly.type
_entity_poly.pdbx_seq_one_letter_code
_entity_poly.pdbx_strand_id
1 'polypeptide(L)'
;MADLMSLFVKTVFIENIALSLFLGMCTFFAISKQVKAAFGLGIAVIVVLTLTVPLNNLIYTYVLKEGALAWAGLPESNLEFVELITYIGVIAAAVQVLEMFLDKYVPVLYNQLGIFLP
;
A
#
# COMPACT_ATOMS: atom_id res chain seq x y z
N MET A 1 2.31 -30.95 0.80
CA MET A 1 1.09 -30.34 1.40
C MET A 1 1.35 -29.84 2.83
N ALA A 2 2.04 -30.60 3.70
CA ALA A 2 2.46 -30.10 5.02
C ALA A 2 3.24 -28.77 4.96
N ASP A 3 4.06 -28.59 3.93
CA ASP A 3 4.83 -27.35 3.70
C ASP A 3 3.98 -26.11 3.37
N LEU A 4 2.84 -26.26 2.68
CA LEU A 4 2.02 -25.10 2.32
C LEU A 4 1.25 -24.56 3.54
N MET A 5 0.80 -25.46 4.43
CA MET A 5 0.22 -25.07 5.72
C MET A 5 1.27 -24.45 6.65
N SER A 6 2.47 -25.03 6.69
CA SER A 6 3.63 -24.46 7.42
C SER A 6 3.95 -23.04 6.92
N LEU A 7 4.01 -22.83 5.60
CA LEU A 7 4.25 -21.54 4.98
C LEU A 7 3.16 -20.52 5.35
N PHE A 8 1.88 -20.92 5.24
CA PHE A 8 0.76 -20.05 5.58
C PHE A 8 0.80 -19.59 7.03
N VAL A 9 1.01 -20.51 7.98
CA VAL A 9 1.10 -20.18 9.41
C VAL A 9 2.31 -19.29 9.68
N LYS A 10 3.46 -19.57 9.05
CA LYS A 10 4.68 -18.77 9.17
C LYS A 10 4.47 -17.33 8.68
N THR A 11 3.88 -17.15 7.50
CA THR A 11 3.68 -15.81 6.91
C THR A 11 2.62 -15.00 7.66
N VAL A 12 1.53 -15.62 8.13
CA VAL A 12 0.43 -14.90 8.81
C VAL A 12 0.77 -14.51 10.25
N PHE A 13 1.52 -15.33 10.98
CA PHE A 13 1.76 -15.11 12.42
C PHE A 13 3.21 -14.77 12.77
N ILE A 14 4.21 -15.40 12.14
CA ILE A 14 5.62 -15.28 12.53
C ILE A 14 6.29 -14.10 11.80
N GLU A 15 6.08 -14.01 10.49
CA GLU A 15 6.72 -13.00 9.63
C GLU A 15 5.78 -11.85 9.25
N ASN A 16 4.60 -11.78 9.88
CA ASN A 16 3.64 -10.73 9.60
C ASN A 16 4.10 -9.41 10.23
N ILE A 17 4.38 -8.42 9.38
CA ILE A 17 4.89 -7.11 9.75
C ILE A 17 3.98 -6.41 10.78
N ALA A 18 2.67 -6.62 10.71
CA ALA A 18 1.73 -6.00 11.65
C ALA A 18 1.78 -6.62 13.06
N LEU A 19 1.97 -7.94 13.19
CA LEU A 19 2.00 -8.63 14.49
C LEU A 19 3.41 -8.73 15.09
N SER A 20 4.45 -8.76 14.25
CA SER A 20 5.84 -8.98 14.66
C SER A 20 6.63 -7.68 14.78
N LEU A 21 6.42 -6.73 13.85
CA LEU A 21 7.18 -5.49 13.75
C LEU A 21 6.39 -4.24 14.14
N PHE A 22 5.08 -4.38 14.42
CA PHE A 22 4.22 -3.30 14.91
C PHE A 22 4.27 -2.01 14.03
N LEU A 23 4.59 -2.14 12.73
CA LEU A 23 4.60 -1.02 11.78
C LEU A 23 3.21 -0.81 11.17
N GLY A 24 2.77 0.45 11.03
CA GLY A 24 1.50 0.79 10.35
C GLY A 24 0.22 0.51 11.15
N MET A 25 0.30 0.40 12.48
CA MET A 25 -0.84 0.02 13.32
C MET A 25 -1.85 1.13 13.62
N CYS A 26 -1.55 2.38 13.25
CA CYS A 26 -2.37 3.55 13.61
C CYS A 26 -3.84 3.38 13.21
N THR A 27 -4.10 2.91 11.98
CA THR A 27 -5.46 2.66 11.48
C THR A 27 -6.07 1.37 12.04
N PHE A 28 -5.24 0.34 12.27
CA PHE A 28 -5.66 -0.94 12.85
C PHE A 28 -6.21 -0.77 14.27
N PHE A 29 -5.48 -0.09 15.16
CA PHE A 29 -5.95 0.12 16.53
C PHE A 29 -7.20 1.00 16.58
N ALA A 30 -7.28 2.03 15.74
CA ALA A 30 -8.42 2.94 15.70
C ALA A 30 -9.74 2.24 15.34
N ILE A 31 -9.71 1.27 14.42
CA ILE A 31 -10.93 0.67 13.83
C ILE A 31 -11.20 -0.77 14.32
N SER A 32 -10.29 -1.32 15.15
CA SER A 32 -10.39 -2.67 15.73
C SER A 32 -11.72 -3.02 16.43
N LYS A 33 -12.46 -2.03 16.95
CA LYS A 33 -13.73 -2.24 17.67
C LYS A 33 -14.94 -2.46 16.76
N GLN A 34 -14.88 -2.06 15.49
CA GLN A 34 -16.01 -2.14 14.57
C GLN A 34 -15.69 -3.07 13.39
N VAL A 35 -16.08 -4.33 13.49
CA VAL A 35 -15.77 -5.37 12.48
C VAL A 35 -16.24 -4.98 11.07
N LYS A 36 -17.42 -4.36 10.94
CA LYS A 36 -17.96 -3.93 9.65
C LYS A 36 -17.08 -2.84 8.99
N ALA A 37 -16.61 -1.88 9.78
CA ALA A 37 -15.72 -0.81 9.30
C ALA A 37 -14.31 -1.35 8.99
N ALA A 38 -13.79 -2.22 9.85
CA ALA A 38 -12.48 -2.87 9.67
C ALA A 38 -12.42 -3.72 8.39
N PHE A 39 -13.51 -4.43 8.07
CA PHE A 39 -13.59 -5.23 6.86
C PHE A 39 -13.59 -4.35 5.60
N GLY A 40 -14.35 -3.26 5.60
CA GLY A 40 -14.36 -2.29 4.50
C GLY A 40 -13.01 -1.60 4.31
N LEU A 41 -12.33 -1.23 5.41
CA LEU A 41 -10.97 -0.69 5.37
C LEU A 41 -9.98 -1.70 4.78
N GLY A 42 -10.05 -2.96 5.23
CA GLY A 42 -9.15 -4.02 4.77
C GLY A 42 -9.27 -4.24 3.26
N ILE A 43 -10.49 -4.28 2.73
CA ILE A 43 -10.70 -4.38 1.27
C ILE A 43 -10.11 -3.16 0.55
N ALA A 44 -10.35 -1.95 1.07
CA ALA A 44 -9.84 -0.73 0.46
C ALA A 44 -8.30 -0.72 0.39
N VAL A 45 -7.63 -1.12 1.48
CA VAL A 45 -6.16 -1.23 1.54
C VAL A 45 -5.64 -2.31 0.60
N ILE A 46 -6.30 -3.47 0.51
CA ILE A 46 -5.93 -4.54 -0.44
C ILE A 46 -6.00 -4.02 -1.88
N VAL A 47 -7.05 -3.28 -2.24
CA VAL A 47 -7.20 -2.70 -3.58
C VAL A 47 -6.07 -1.71 -3.87
N VAL A 48 -5.77 -0.80 -2.92
CA VAL A 48 -4.67 0.17 -3.08
C VAL A 48 -3.33 -0.54 -3.25
N LEU A 49 -3.00 -1.51 -2.39
CA LEU A 49 -1.76 -2.27 -2.48
C LEU A 49 -1.64 -3.07 -3.78
N THR A 50 -2.74 -3.65 -4.24
CA THR A 50 -2.78 -4.42 -5.49
C THR A 50 -2.49 -3.54 -6.70
N LEU A 51 -2.83 -2.25 -6.64
CA LEU A 51 -2.54 -1.29 -7.70
C LEU A 51 -1.16 -0.64 -7.55
N THR A 52 -0.78 -0.23 -6.35
CA THR A 52 0.46 0.54 -6.12
C THR A 52 1.71 -0.32 -6.22
N VAL A 53 1.67 -1.59 -5.80
CA VAL A 53 2.83 -2.50 -5.90
C VAL A 53 3.29 -2.71 -7.36
N PRO A 54 2.42 -3.10 -8.32
CA PRO A 54 2.85 -3.24 -9.71
C PRO A 54 3.22 -1.89 -10.34
N LEU A 55 2.53 -0.79 -9.98
CA LEU A 55 2.89 0.56 -10.46
C LEU A 55 4.28 0.97 -9.99
N ASN A 56 4.60 0.77 -8.71
CA ASN A 56 5.91 1.06 -8.15
C ASN A 56 7.00 0.18 -8.79
N ASN A 57 6.71 -1.08 -9.08
CA ASN A 57 7.65 -1.95 -9.79
C ASN A 57 7.94 -1.46 -11.22
N LEU A 58 6.93 -0.96 -11.93
CA LEU A 58 7.11 -0.33 -13.24
C LEU A 58 7.95 0.94 -13.13
N ILE A 59 7.63 1.81 -12.17
CA ILE A 59 8.37 3.05 -11.92
C ILE A 59 9.83 2.76 -11.54
N TYR A 60 10.07 1.77 -10.70
CA TYR A 60 11.42 1.35 -10.34
C TYR A 60 12.22 0.91 -11.58
N THR A 61 11.63 0.05 -12.40
CA THR A 61 12.29 -0.54 -13.57
C THR A 61 12.54 0.48 -14.69
N TYR A 62 11.61 1.41 -14.92
CA TYR A 62 11.64 2.33 -16.07
C TYR A 62 12.09 3.76 -15.74
N VAL A 63 12.15 4.14 -14.46
CA VAL A 63 12.45 5.52 -14.05
C VAL A 63 13.56 5.62 -13.00
N LEU A 64 13.62 4.74 -12.00
CA LEU A 64 14.52 4.93 -10.85
C LEU A 64 15.84 4.15 -10.94
N LYS A 65 15.80 2.94 -11.51
CA LYS A 65 16.95 2.06 -11.59
C LYS A 65 18.09 2.71 -12.38
N GLU A 66 19.33 2.42 -12.01
CA GLU A 66 20.51 2.86 -12.72
C GLU A 66 20.42 2.50 -14.22
N GLY A 67 20.49 3.52 -15.09
CA GLY A 67 20.32 3.36 -16.54
C GLY A 67 18.89 3.23 -17.04
N ALA A 68 17.87 3.32 -16.18
CA ALA A 68 16.47 3.24 -16.59
C ALA A 68 16.04 4.41 -17.47
N LEU A 69 16.67 5.59 -17.34
CA LEU A 69 16.44 6.76 -18.21
C LEU A 69 17.18 6.69 -19.55
N ALA A 70 17.73 5.54 -19.94
CA ALA A 70 18.32 5.36 -21.26
C ALA A 70 17.35 5.70 -22.41
N TRP A 71 16.03 5.48 -22.22
CA TRP A 71 15.00 5.86 -23.20
C TRP A 71 14.77 7.39 -23.29
N ALA A 72 15.19 8.16 -22.28
CA ALA A 72 15.07 9.62 -22.23
C ALA A 72 16.39 10.35 -22.54
N GLY A 73 17.45 9.62 -22.92
CA GLY A 73 18.75 10.19 -23.29
C GLY A 73 19.70 10.47 -22.13
N LEU A 74 19.41 9.97 -20.92
CA LEU A 74 20.24 10.11 -19.72
C LEU A 74 20.58 8.72 -19.14
N PRO A 75 21.55 8.00 -19.73
CA PRO A 75 21.86 6.62 -19.37
C PRO A 75 22.64 6.47 -18.05
N GLU A 76 23.25 7.51 -17.50
CA GLU A 76 24.05 7.44 -16.26
C GLU A 76 23.40 8.09 -15.04
N SER A 77 22.15 8.56 -15.15
CA SER A 77 21.45 9.13 -13.99
C SER A 77 20.97 8.02 -13.06
N ASN A 78 21.58 7.91 -11.88
CA ASN A 78 21.08 7.12 -10.77
C ASN A 78 20.07 7.95 -9.96
N LEU A 79 18.79 7.56 -9.99
CA LEU A 79 17.68 8.22 -9.28
C LEU A 79 17.20 7.42 -8.05
N GLU A 80 17.95 6.41 -7.64
CA GLU A 80 17.62 5.53 -6.51
C GLU A 80 17.49 6.32 -5.19
N PHE A 81 18.19 7.45 -5.04
CA PHE A 81 18.03 8.34 -3.88
C PHE A 81 16.59 8.87 -3.72
N VAL A 82 15.84 9.06 -4.81
CA VAL A 82 14.48 9.59 -4.79
C VAL A 82 13.42 8.49 -4.70
N GLU A 83 13.84 7.21 -4.70
CA GLU A 83 12.95 6.04 -4.74
C GLU A 83 11.84 6.10 -3.69
N LEU A 84 12.24 6.37 -2.45
CA LEU A 84 11.34 6.37 -1.31
C LEU A 84 10.27 7.48 -1.42
N ILE A 85 10.67 8.67 -1.89
CA ILE A 85 9.76 9.81 -2.07
C ILE A 85 8.80 9.53 -3.22
N THR A 86 9.28 8.92 -4.31
CA THR A 86 8.42 8.54 -5.45
C THR A 86 7.37 7.52 -5.04
N TYR A 87 7.73 6.49 -4.28
CA TYR A 87 6.76 5.49 -3.80
C TYR A 87 5.71 6.10 -2.89
N ILE A 88 6.09 6.99 -1.96
CA ILE A 88 5.13 7.69 -1.10
C ILE A 88 4.18 8.53 -1.95
N GLY A 89 4.68 9.24 -2.96
CA GLY A 89 3.85 10.05 -3.86
C GLY A 89 2.83 9.24 -4.66
N VAL A 90 3.23 8.07 -5.18
CA VAL A 90 2.32 7.16 -5.92
C VAL A 90 1.24 6.60 -5.00
N ILE A 91 1.61 6.20 -3.77
CA ILE A 91 0.66 5.70 -2.78
C ILE A 91 -0.32 6.81 -2.38
N ALA A 92 0.17 8.02 -2.10
CA ALA A 92 -0.68 9.17 -1.76
C ALA A 92 -1.69 9.50 -2.86
N ALA A 93 -1.25 9.51 -4.13
CA ALA A 93 -2.15 9.73 -5.26
C ALA A 93 -3.23 8.63 -5.37
N ALA A 94 -2.86 7.36 -5.14
CA ALA A 94 -3.82 6.25 -5.18
C ALA A 94 -4.83 6.32 -4.02
N VAL A 95 -4.38 6.68 -2.81
CA VAL A 95 -5.26 6.86 -1.64
C VAL A 95 -6.18 8.05 -1.83
N GLN A 96 -5.72 9.14 -2.45
CA GLN A 96 -6.57 10.28 -2.80
C GLN A 96 -7.72 9.89 -3.73
N VAL A 97 -7.45 9.04 -4.71
CA VAL A 97 -8.49 8.51 -5.61
C VAL A 97 -9.47 7.61 -4.85
N LEU A 98 -8.97 6.80 -3.92
CA LEU A 98 -9.81 5.98 -3.04
C LEU A 98 -10.72 6.84 -2.15
N GLU A 99 -10.23 7.96 -1.61
CA GLU A 99 -11.02 8.89 -0.81
C GLU A 99 -12.22 9.43 -1.60
N MET A 100 -11.98 9.92 -2.81
CA MET A 100 -13.04 10.39 -3.72
C MET A 100 -14.05 9.29 -4.07
N PHE A 101 -13.59 8.04 -4.16
CA PHE A 101 -14.47 6.88 -4.40
C PHE A 101 -15.35 6.55 -3.19
N LEU A 102 -14.78 6.53 -1.99
CA LEU A 102 -15.52 6.22 -0.76
C LEU A 102 -16.55 7.29 -0.41
N ASP A 103 -16.24 8.57 -0.61
CA ASP A 103 -17.19 9.68 -0.40
C ASP A 103 -18.42 9.53 -1.31
N LYS A 104 -18.21 9.17 -2.57
CA LYS A 104 -19.30 9.06 -3.56
C LYS A 104 -20.15 7.80 -3.42
N TYR A 105 -19.54 6.63 -3.20
CA TYR A 105 -20.25 5.35 -3.26
C TYR A 105 -20.58 4.75 -1.89
N VAL A 106 -19.80 5.05 -0.85
CA VAL A 106 -19.96 4.44 0.48
C VAL A 106 -19.82 5.48 1.61
N PRO A 107 -20.76 6.44 1.71
CA PRO A 107 -20.66 7.54 2.68
C PRO A 107 -20.68 7.08 4.14
N VAL A 108 -21.26 5.90 4.42
CA VAL A 108 -21.23 5.30 5.77
C VAL A 108 -19.80 4.96 6.18
N LEU A 109 -18.99 4.43 5.26
CA LEU A 109 -17.58 4.12 5.53
C LEU A 109 -16.77 5.41 5.61
N TYR A 110 -16.99 6.35 4.70
CA TYR A 110 -16.31 7.65 4.70
C TYR A 110 -16.51 8.43 6.02
N ASN A 111 -17.72 8.46 6.58
CA ASN A 111 -17.98 9.10 7.87
C ASN A 111 -17.27 8.43 9.06
N GLN A 112 -16.93 7.14 8.95
CA GLN A 112 -16.23 6.39 10.01
C GLN A 112 -14.71 6.45 9.86
N LEU A 113 -14.22 6.64 8.64
CA LEU A 113 -12.81 6.50 8.27
C LEU A 113 -12.15 7.76 7.71
N GLY A 114 -12.91 8.80 7.34
CA GLY A 114 -12.40 9.95 6.59
C GLY A 114 -11.28 10.73 7.29
N ILE A 115 -11.15 10.60 8.61
CA ILE A 115 -10.03 11.18 9.39
C ILE A 115 -8.73 10.38 9.21
N PHE A 116 -8.80 9.11 8.79
CA PHE A 116 -7.65 8.18 8.70
C PHE A 116 -7.25 7.82 7.26
N LEU A 117 -7.96 8.33 6.26
CA LEU A 117 -7.60 8.18 4.85
C LEU A 117 -6.53 9.17 4.34
N PRO A 118 -6.48 10.45 4.77
CA PRO A 118 -5.40 11.36 4.38
C PRO A 118 -4.09 11.12 5.14
#